data_AF-A0A3D9CKE6-F1
#
_entry.id   AF-A0A3D9CKE6-F1
#
_cell.length_a   1.000
_cell.length_b   1.000
_cell.length_c   1.000
_cell.angle_alpha   90.00
_cell.angle_beta   90.00
_cell.angle_gamma   90.00
#
_symmetry.space_group_name_H-M   'P 1'
#
loop_
_entity.id
_entity.type
_entity.pdbx_description
1 polymer ?
#
loop_
_entity_poly.entity_id
_entity_poly.type
_entity_poly.pdbx_seq_one_letter_code
_entity_poly.pdbx_strand_id
1 'polypeptide(L)'
;MNEMALRYEYLIRAGHNIGRLAIPAAHADTYRGLERSFISFRDNTDQTKNTELLFQYAFDCGEVVTNISNAIWKFERDFEGKLSQDDKDLLDEIEILLINAKIEKIEEAIEKAEVLFRKFGRIV
;
A
#
# COMPACT_ATOMS: atom_id res chain seq x y z
N MET A 1 -7.12 -5.51 16.03
CA MET A 1 -6.85 -6.29 14.81
C MET A 1 -7.81 -5.86 13.70
N ASN A 2 -7.45 -4.77 12.99
CA ASN A 2 -8.04 -4.27 11.72
C ASN A 2 -7.40 -2.93 11.27
N GLU A 3 -6.27 -2.52 11.87
CA GLU A 3 -5.75 -1.16 11.73
C GLU A 3 -5.08 -0.94 10.36
N MET A 4 -4.36 -1.94 9.86
CA MET A 4 -3.60 -1.81 8.61
C MET A 4 -4.49 -1.61 7.39
N ALA A 5 -5.63 -2.31 7.30
CA ALA A 5 -6.59 -2.11 6.23
C ALA A 5 -7.17 -0.68 6.20
N LEU A 6 -7.38 -0.07 7.37
CA LEU A 6 -7.81 1.33 7.46
C LEU A 6 -6.69 2.30 7.12
N ARG A 7 -5.47 2.03 7.60
CA ARG A 7 -4.26 2.80 7.27
C ARG A 7 -4.02 2.84 5.77
N TYR A 8 -4.10 1.69 5.10
CA TYR A 8 -4.11 1.59 3.64
C TYR A 8 -5.17 2.50 3.02
N GLU A 9 -6.44 2.36 3.43
CA GLU A 9 -7.55 3.18 2.90
C GLU A 9 -7.28 4.69 3.06
N TYR A 10 -6.83 5.13 4.23
CA TYR A 10 -6.52 6.53 4.47
C TYR A 10 -5.30 7.02 3.69
N LEU A 11 -4.26 6.19 3.55
CA LEU A 11 -3.09 6.51 2.74
C LEU A 11 -3.46 6.76 1.27
N ILE A 12 -4.25 5.87 0.68
CA ILE A 12 -4.69 6.06 -0.72
C ILE A 12 -5.48 7.37 -0.86
N ARG A 13 -6.40 7.65 0.07
CA ARG A 13 -7.16 8.91 0.07
C ARG A 13 -6.28 10.14 0.21
N ALA A 14 -5.31 10.07 1.12
CA ALA A 14 -4.36 11.14 1.38
C ALA A 14 -3.49 11.45 0.16
N GLY A 15 -2.95 10.42 -0.51
CA GLY A 15 -2.13 10.59 -1.71
C GLY A 15 -2.91 11.23 -2.85
N HIS A 16 -4.17 10.81 -3.04
CA HIS A 16 -5.05 11.38 -4.06
C HIS A 16 -5.72 12.70 -3.64
N ASN A 17 -5.61 13.12 -2.38
CA ASN A 17 -6.28 14.29 -1.80
C ASN A 17 -7.80 14.28 -1.94
N ILE A 18 -8.41 13.13 -1.66
CA ILE A 18 -9.85 12.93 -1.86
C ILE A 18 -10.59 12.61 -0.57
N GLY A 19 -11.90 12.90 -0.58
CA GLY A 19 -12.82 12.41 0.43
C GLY A 19 -13.19 10.92 0.24
N ARG A 20 -14.12 10.45 1.07
CA ARG A 20 -14.44 9.02 1.26
C ARG A 20 -14.89 8.23 0.02
N LEU A 21 -15.48 8.88 -0.99
CA LEU A 21 -16.23 8.19 -2.07
C LEU A 21 -15.64 8.36 -3.47
N ALA A 22 -14.42 8.88 -3.62
CA ALA A 22 -13.92 9.32 -4.92
C ALA A 22 -13.08 8.28 -5.70
N ILE A 23 -12.45 7.30 -5.03
CA ILE A 23 -11.59 6.31 -5.71
C ILE A 23 -11.90 4.89 -5.18
N PRO A 24 -12.28 3.94 -6.05
CA PRO A 24 -12.53 2.54 -5.66
C PRO A 24 -11.31 1.84 -5.05
N ALA A 25 -10.09 2.22 -5.43
CA ALA A 25 -8.86 1.69 -4.83
C ALA A 25 -8.70 2.05 -3.35
N ALA A 26 -9.41 3.06 -2.83
CA ALA A 26 -9.37 3.48 -1.44
C ALA A 26 -10.40 2.72 -0.57
N HIS A 27 -10.52 1.41 -0.77
CA HIS A 27 -11.36 0.53 0.01
C HIS A 27 -10.49 -0.39 0.87
N ALA A 28 -10.66 -0.33 2.19
CA ALA A 28 -9.96 -1.21 3.12
C ALA A 28 -10.14 -2.71 2.79
N ASP A 29 -11.21 -3.09 2.10
CA ASP A 29 -11.47 -4.47 1.70
C ASP A 29 -10.43 -5.03 0.70
N THR A 30 -9.77 -4.17 -0.08
CA THR A 30 -8.65 -4.58 -0.94
C THR A 30 -7.50 -5.12 -0.09
N TYR A 31 -7.09 -4.37 0.94
CA TYR A 31 -6.05 -4.84 1.87
C TYR A 31 -6.51 -6.06 2.68
N ARG A 32 -7.77 -6.12 3.10
CA ARG A 32 -8.31 -7.33 3.75
C ARG A 32 -8.31 -8.55 2.83
N GLY A 33 -8.40 -8.34 1.51
CA GLY A 33 -8.22 -9.38 0.50
C GLY A 33 -6.81 -9.99 0.58
N LEU A 34 -5.80 -9.12 0.55
CA LEU A 34 -4.39 -9.49 0.74
C LEU A 34 -4.16 -10.23 2.06
N GLU A 35 -4.70 -9.75 3.19
CA GLU A 35 -4.57 -10.44 4.48
C GLU A 35 -5.16 -11.86 4.43
N ARG A 36 -6.33 -12.03 3.80
CA ARG A 36 -6.98 -13.33 3.68
C ARG A 36 -6.20 -14.29 2.79
N SER A 37 -5.65 -13.82 1.66
CA SER A 37 -4.87 -14.67 0.77
C SER A 37 -3.51 -15.03 1.37
N PHE A 38 -2.88 -14.11 2.10
CA PHE A 38 -1.67 -14.39 2.88
C PHE A 38 -1.91 -15.48 3.92
N ILE A 39 -2.95 -15.35 4.75
CA ILE A 39 -3.30 -16.37 5.75
C ILE A 39 -3.60 -17.71 5.07
N SER A 40 -4.39 -17.68 4.00
CA SER A 40 -4.76 -18.89 3.25
C SER A 40 -3.53 -19.60 2.69
N PHE A 41 -2.56 -18.86 2.14
CA PHE A 41 -1.31 -19.43 1.63
C PHE A 41 -0.39 -19.94 2.75
N ARG A 42 -0.16 -19.13 3.79
CA ARG A 42 0.75 -19.43 4.91
C ARG A 42 0.31 -20.66 5.69
N ASP A 43 -0.98 -20.76 5.98
CA ASP A 43 -1.55 -21.80 6.83
C ASP A 43 -2.04 -23.01 6.00
N ASN A 44 -1.80 -23.01 4.69
CA ASN A 44 -2.18 -24.12 3.81
C ASN A 44 -1.37 -25.38 4.11
N THR A 45 -2.06 -26.50 4.30
CA THR A 45 -1.45 -27.83 4.44
C THR A 45 -1.66 -28.72 3.21
N ASP A 46 -2.54 -28.31 2.29
CA ASP A 46 -2.86 -29.05 1.06
C ASP A 46 -1.90 -28.66 -0.07
N GLN A 47 -0.89 -29.49 -0.31
CA GLN A 47 0.12 -29.23 -1.34
C GLN A 47 -0.45 -29.06 -2.75
N THR A 48 -1.64 -29.61 -3.04
CA THR A 48 -2.24 -29.50 -4.38
C THR A 48 -2.69 -28.08 -4.70
N LYS A 49 -2.90 -27.24 -3.68
CA LYS A 49 -3.35 -25.84 -3.82
C LYS A 49 -2.24 -24.81 -3.69
N ASN A 50 -1.01 -25.23 -3.37
CA ASN A 50 0.10 -24.30 -3.08
C ASN A 50 0.34 -23.28 -4.19
N THR A 51 0.35 -23.72 -5.45
CA THR A 51 0.59 -22.81 -6.59
C THR A 51 -0.55 -21.82 -6.78
N GLU A 52 -1.80 -22.26 -6.64
CA GLU A 52 -2.98 -21.39 -6.76
C GLU A 52 -3.01 -20.33 -5.64
N LEU A 53 -2.78 -20.75 -4.39
CA LEU A 53 -2.76 -19.84 -3.24
C LEU A 53 -1.57 -18.87 -3.29
N LEU A 54 -0.40 -19.32 -3.74
CA LEU A 54 0.75 -18.45 -3.97
C LEU A 54 0.46 -17.42 -5.05
N PHE A 55 -0.17 -17.84 -6.15
CA PHE A 55 -0.55 -16.93 -7.24
C PHE A 55 -1.57 -15.90 -6.76
N GLN A 56 -2.61 -16.32 -6.03
CA GLN A 56 -3.61 -15.39 -5.48
C GLN A 56 -2.98 -14.39 -4.51
N TYR A 57 -2.12 -14.86 -3.61
CA TYR A 57 -1.38 -13.97 -2.70
C TYR A 57 -0.52 -12.96 -3.48
N ALA A 58 0.23 -13.43 -4.47
CA ALA A 58 1.05 -12.54 -5.30
C ALA A 58 0.21 -11.53 -6.10
N PHE A 59 -0.96 -11.95 -6.60
CA PHE A 59 -1.90 -11.07 -7.31
C PHE A 59 -2.43 -9.97 -6.38
N ASP A 60 -2.89 -10.33 -5.18
CA ASP A 60 -3.41 -9.37 -4.20
C ASP A 60 -2.32 -8.40 -3.71
N CYS A 61 -1.08 -8.87 -3.54
CA CYS A 61 0.08 -8.01 -3.29
C CYS A 61 0.25 -6.99 -4.42
N GLY A 62 0.21 -7.45 -5.68
CA GLY A 62 0.35 -6.60 -6.85
C GLY A 62 -0.72 -5.51 -6.93
N GLU A 63 -1.98 -5.84 -6.61
CA GLU A 63 -3.08 -4.88 -6.57
C GLU A 63 -2.85 -3.80 -5.49
N VAL A 64 -2.50 -4.22 -4.26
CA VAL A 64 -2.22 -3.28 -3.17
C VAL A 64 -1.03 -2.38 -3.49
N VAL A 65 0.08 -2.96 -3.98
CA VAL A 65 1.28 -2.22 -4.40
C VAL A 65 0.93 -1.18 -5.46
N THR A 66 0.20 -1.58 -6.51
CA THR A 66 -0.18 -0.67 -7.60
C THR A 66 -0.96 0.53 -7.08
N ASN A 67 -1.89 0.30 -6.16
CA ASN A 67 -2.70 1.37 -5.58
C ASN A 67 -1.85 2.33 -4.73
N ILE A 68 -0.92 1.81 -3.91
CA ILE A 68 0.00 2.64 -3.12
C ILE A 68 0.92 3.44 -4.04
N SER A 69 1.53 2.81 -5.05
CA SER A 69 2.39 3.50 -6.02
C SER A 69 1.66 4.63 -6.75
N ASN A 70 0.40 4.42 -7.13
CA ASN A 70 -0.41 5.47 -7.74
C ASN A 70 -0.69 6.65 -6.79
N ALA A 71 -0.92 6.37 -5.51
CA ALA A 71 -1.12 7.40 -4.49
C ALA A 71 0.16 8.20 -4.23
N ILE A 72 1.31 7.53 -4.19
CA ILE A 72 2.65 8.15 -4.07
C ILE A 72 2.92 9.03 -5.29
N TRP A 73 2.78 8.50 -6.50
CA TRP A 73 2.99 9.27 -7.72
C TRP A 73 2.11 10.52 -7.79
N LYS A 74 0.84 10.41 -7.36
CA LYS A 74 -0.06 11.57 -7.29
C LYS A 74 0.42 12.59 -6.26
N PHE A 75 0.88 12.13 -5.10
CA PHE A 75 1.44 12.98 -4.06
C PHE A 75 2.69 13.73 -4.55
N GLU A 76 3.63 13.03 -5.17
CA GLU A 76 4.85 13.63 -5.73
C GLU A 76 4.53 14.75 -6.71
N ARG A 77 3.58 14.50 -7.61
CA ARG A 77 3.13 15.52 -8.58
C ARG A 77 2.49 16.74 -7.94
N ASP A 78 1.74 16.57 -6.86
CA ASP A 78 1.12 17.69 -6.16
C ASP A 78 2.13 18.57 -5.40
N PHE A 79 3.28 17.98 -5.05
CA PHE A 79 4.36 18.66 -4.32
C PHE A 79 5.64 18.80 -5.15
N GLU A 80 5.53 18.73 -6.47
CA GLU A 80 6.66 18.92 -7.38
C GLU A 80 7.37 20.26 -7.09
N GLY A 81 8.70 20.21 -6.97
CA GLY A 81 9.53 21.35 -6.61
C GLY A 81 9.49 21.77 -5.13
N LYS A 82 8.68 21.12 -4.29
CA LYS A 82 8.58 21.37 -2.83
C LYS A 82 9.22 20.27 -1.98
N LEU A 83 9.45 19.09 -2.55
CA LEU A 83 10.11 17.97 -1.88
C LEU A 83 11.60 18.26 -1.69
N SER A 84 12.11 18.12 -0.46
CA SER A 84 13.56 18.15 -0.21
C SER A 84 14.25 16.91 -0.79
N GLN A 85 15.59 16.87 -0.76
CA GLN A 85 16.30 15.66 -1.15
C GLN A 85 15.95 14.49 -0.23
N ASP A 86 15.97 14.70 1.10
CA ASP A 86 15.58 13.67 2.08
C ASP A 86 14.15 13.13 1.84
N ASP A 87 13.22 13.97 1.38
CA ASP A 87 11.86 13.52 1.06
C ASP A 87 11.83 12.61 -0.17
N LYS A 88 12.64 12.92 -1.18
CA LYS A 88 12.79 12.08 -2.39
C LYS A 88 13.49 10.77 -2.08
N ASP A 89 14.53 10.81 -1.25
CA ASP A 89 15.24 9.59 -0.83
C ASP A 89 14.30 8.65 -0.04
N LEU A 90 13.40 9.21 0.78
CA LEU A 90 12.37 8.43 1.47
C LEU A 90 11.34 7.84 0.49
N LEU A 91 10.95 8.58 -0.55
CA LEU A 91 10.07 8.09 -1.61
C LEU A 91 10.71 6.93 -2.38
N ASP A 92 11.97 7.07 -2.78
CA ASP A 92 12.75 6.01 -3.43
C ASP A 92 12.84 4.76 -2.54
N GLU A 93 13.05 4.94 -1.23
CA GLU A 93 13.05 3.82 -0.28
C GLU A 93 11.69 3.11 -0.21
N ILE A 94 10.59 3.87 -0.20
CA ILE A 94 9.23 3.32 -0.24
C ILE A 94 9.01 2.52 -1.53
N GLU A 95 9.44 3.03 -2.69
CA GLU A 95 9.34 2.31 -3.96
C GLU A 95 10.12 0.98 -3.94
N ILE A 96 11.33 0.98 -3.37
CA ILE A 96 12.15 -0.23 -3.22
C ILE A 96 11.43 -1.28 -2.35
N LEU A 97 10.75 -0.87 -1.27
CA LEU A 97 9.95 -1.77 -0.44
C LEU A 97 8.82 -2.40 -1.25
N LEU A 98 8.13 -1.60 -2.06
CA LEU A 98 7.00 -2.03 -2.88
C LEU A 98 7.41 -2.99 -4.01
N ILE A 99 8.63 -2.89 -4.55
CA ILE A 99 9.18 -3.85 -5.54
C ILE A 99 9.22 -5.28 -4.98
N ASN A 100 9.50 -5.45 -3.68
CA ASN A 100 9.56 -6.77 -3.05
C ASN A 100 8.17 -7.36 -2.77
N ALA A 101 7.08 -6.58 -2.93
CA ALA A 101 5.67 -7.00 -2.94
C ALA A 101 5.28 -8.11 -1.93
N LYS A 102 5.82 -8.05 -0.71
CA LYS A 102 5.47 -8.91 0.42
C LYS A 102 4.68 -8.12 1.45
N ILE A 103 3.75 -8.76 2.14
CA ILE A 103 2.87 -8.08 3.09
C ILE A 103 3.65 -7.24 4.11
N GLU A 104 4.74 -7.75 4.69
CA GLU A 104 5.53 -7.00 5.67
C GLU A 104 6.22 -5.77 5.07
N LYS A 105 6.57 -5.84 3.78
CA LYS A 105 7.19 -4.72 3.05
C LYS A 105 6.18 -3.69 2.59
N ILE A 106 4.98 -4.13 2.25
CA ILE A 106 3.83 -3.25 2.00
C ILE A 106 3.46 -2.50 3.28
N GLU A 107 3.44 -3.18 4.43
CA GLU A 107 3.17 -2.55 5.73
C GLU A 107 4.21 -1.48 6.07
N GLU A 108 5.50 -1.81 5.95
CA GLU A 108 6.59 -0.85 6.15
C GLU A 108 6.48 0.36 5.21
N ALA A 109 6.13 0.13 3.94
CA ALA A 109 5.90 1.19 2.97
C ALA A 109 4.73 2.12 3.37
N ILE A 110 3.62 1.54 3.87
CA ILE A 110 2.48 2.32 4.36
C ILE A 110 2.91 3.25 5.50
N GLU A 111 3.66 2.75 6.48
CA GLU A 111 4.04 3.57 7.64
C GLU A 111 4.94 4.75 7.24
N LYS A 112 5.91 4.49 6.36
CA LYS A 112 6.81 5.54 5.85
C LYS A 112 6.07 6.58 5.02
N ALA A 113 5.16 6.13 4.15
CA ALA A 113 4.36 7.02 3.33
C ALA A 113 3.42 7.88 4.18
N GLU A 114 2.81 7.34 5.24
CA GLU A 114 1.98 8.10 6.18
C GLU A 114 2.76 9.23 6.86
N VAL A 115 3.97 8.94 7.35
CA VAL A 115 4.85 9.95 7.98
C VAL A 115 5.14 11.09 7.02
N LEU A 116 5.50 10.76 5.77
CA LEU A 116 5.77 11.74 4.74
C LEU A 116 4.53 12.55 4.37
N PHE A 117 3.40 11.90 4.15
CA PHE A 117 2.15 12.55 3.75
C PHE A 117 1.68 13.54 4.83
N ARG A 118 1.80 13.15 6.11
CA ARG A 118 1.48 14.04 7.25
C ARG A 118 2.42 15.24 7.33
N LYS A 119 3.72 15.08 7.04
CA LYS A 119 4.69 16.19 6.97
C LYS A 119 4.22 17.27 5.98
N PHE A 120 3.55 16.89 4.91
CA PHE A 120 3.00 17.79 3.89
C PHE A 120 1.52 18.14 4.08
N GLY A 121 0.96 17.86 5.26
CA GLY A 121 -0.39 18.26 5.65
C GLY A 121 -1.51 17.42 5.05
N ARG A 122 -1.22 16.22 4.52
CA ARG A 122 -2.27 15.26 4.15
C ARG A 122 -2.85 14.61 5.41
N ILE A 123 -4.16 14.37 5.41
CA ILE A 123 -4.85 13.67 6.50
C ILE A 123 -4.80 12.18 6.20
N VAL A 124 -4.05 11.46 7.02
CA VAL A 124 -3.80 10.02 6.92
C VAL A 124 -4.10 9.39 8.26
#